data_AF-A0A949FV03-F1
#
_entry.id   AF-A0A949FV03-F1
#
_cell.length_a   1.000
_cell.length_b   1.000
_cell.length_c   1.000
_cell.angle_alpha   90.00
_cell.angle_beta   90.00
_cell.angle_gamma   90.00
#
_symmetry.space_group_name_H-M   'P 1'
#
loop_
_entity.id
_entity.type
_entity.pdbx_description
1 polymer ?
#
loop_
_entity_poly.entity_id
_entity_poly.type
_entity_poly.pdbx_seq_one_letter_code
_entity_poly.pdbx_strand_id
1 'polypeptide(L)'
;MTRLLEVAVALAIVFVLAVVFAIALPSQGHVERSVTVSSPARQIFDVLDGYRTYPSWTALTGYDSRVQMTYEGPALGSGAKVSWRSANETIGDGSLTVAAVPAP
;
A
#
# COMPACT_ATOMS: atom_id res chain seq x y z
N MET A 1 39.23 18.45 -29.13
CA MET A 1 39.47 17.71 -27.88
C MET A 1 38.74 18.32 -26.69
N THR A 2 38.70 19.65 -26.55
CA THR A 2 37.99 20.38 -25.47
C THR A 2 36.48 20.09 -25.40
N ARG A 3 35.78 20.00 -26.55
CA ARG A 3 34.34 19.69 -26.59
C ARG A 3 33.96 18.32 -26.02
N LEU A 4 34.81 17.31 -26.20
CA LEU A 4 34.56 15.97 -25.67
C LEU A 4 34.73 15.95 -24.14
N LEU A 5 35.73 16.69 -23.64
CA LEU A 5 35.96 16.88 -22.21
C LEU A 5 34.79 17.62 -21.54
N GLU A 6 34.28 18.69 -22.18
CA GLU A 6 33.12 19.45 -21.70
C GLU A 6 31.88 18.55 -21.53
N VAL A 7 31.59 17.69 -22.52
CA VAL A 7 30.46 16.76 -22.45
C VAL A 7 30.67 15.71 -21.36
N ALA A 8 31.87 15.15 -21.22
CA ALA A 8 32.17 14.17 -20.18
C ALA A 8 32.03 14.78 -18.77
N VAL A 9 32.50 16.01 -18.57
CA VAL A 9 32.35 16.76 -17.32
C VAL A 9 30.87 17.05 -17.04
N ALA A 10 30.11 17.50 -18.05
CA ALA A 10 28.67 17.73 -17.88
C ALA A 10 27.92 16.46 -17.47
N LEU A 11 28.21 15.32 -18.11
CA LEU A 11 27.62 14.03 -17.73
C LEU A 11 28.01 13.60 -16.32
N ALA A 12 29.27 13.81 -15.93
CA ALA A 12 29.73 13.51 -14.58
C ALA A 12 28.99 14.36 -13.54
N ILE A 13 28.79 15.65 -13.80
CA ILE A 13 28.01 16.54 -12.93
C ILE A 13 26.57 16.07 -12.80
N VAL A 14 25.90 15.75 -13.92
CA VAL A 14 24.51 15.25 -13.91
C VAL A 14 24.40 13.95 -13.12
N PHE A 15 25.34 13.03 -13.32
CA PHE A 15 25.36 11.77 -12.59
C PHE A 15 25.55 11.98 -11.08
N VAL A 16 26.51 12.82 -10.68
CA VAL A 16 26.73 13.16 -9.27
C VAL A 16 25.48 13.78 -8.65
N LEU A 17 24.83 14.72 -9.34
CA LEU A 17 23.58 15.32 -8.87
C LEU A 17 22.47 14.28 -8.72
N ALA A 18 22.28 13.39 -9.71
CA ALA A 18 21.28 12.33 -9.65
C ALA A 18 21.48 11.40 -8.44
N VAL A 19 22.73 11.02 -8.14
CA VAL A 19 23.05 10.18 -6.97
C VAL A 19 22.77 10.92 -5.67
N VAL A 20 23.17 12.20 -5.56
CA VAL A 20 22.89 13.03 -4.38
C VAL A 20 21.37 13.13 -4.14
N PHE A 21 20.60 13.39 -5.18
CA PHE A 21 19.13 13.43 -5.08
C PHE A 21 18.53 12.08 -4.66
N ALA A 22 19.00 10.97 -5.25
CA ALA A 22 18.51 9.63 -4.90
C ALA A 22 18.73 9.28 -3.43
N ILE A 23 19.86 9.70 -2.84
CA ILE A 23 20.17 9.48 -1.42
C ILE A 23 19.39 10.43 -0.52
N ALA A 24 19.12 11.66 -0.97
CA ALA A 24 18.39 12.66 -0.20
C ALA A 24 16.86 12.44 -0.19
N LEU A 25 16.33 11.69 -1.16
CA LEU A 25 14.89 11.41 -1.23
C LEU A 25 14.44 10.53 -0.06
N PRO A 26 13.29 10.84 0.58
CA PRO A 26 12.76 10.01 1.65
C PRO A 26 12.38 8.63 1.10
N SER A 27 12.73 7.59 1.84
CA SER A 27 12.44 6.19 1.48
C SER A 27 10.98 5.79 1.66
N GLN A 28 10.16 6.66 2.28
CA GLN A 28 8.77 6.40 2.60
C GLN A 28 7.87 7.58 2.19
N GLY A 29 6.77 7.24 1.52
CA GLY A 29 5.65 8.16 1.30
C GLY A 29 4.61 8.01 2.41
N HIS A 30 3.94 9.10 2.76
CA HIS A 30 2.81 9.09 3.69
C HIS A 30 1.58 9.68 2.99
N VAL A 31 0.47 8.96 3.04
CA VAL A 31 -0.82 9.40 2.50
C VAL A 31 -1.87 9.22 3.58
N GLU A 32 -2.62 10.29 3.85
CA GLU A 32 -3.71 10.29 4.82
C GLU A 32 -5.00 10.78 4.14
N ARG A 33 -6.12 10.16 4.49
CA ARG A 33 -7.45 10.58 4.06
C ARG A 33 -8.42 10.47 5.23
N SER A 34 -9.24 11.51 5.41
CA SER A 34 -10.29 11.53 6.43
C SER A 34 -11.66 11.67 5.77
N VAL A 35 -12.66 10.99 6.33
CA VAL A 35 -14.06 11.03 5.93
C VAL A 35 -14.92 10.99 7.20
N THR A 36 -15.93 11.85 7.27
CA THR A 36 -16.91 11.83 8.37
C THR A 36 -18.02 10.85 8.05
N VAL A 37 -18.26 9.91 8.97
CA VAL A 37 -19.33 8.92 8.88
C VAL A 37 -20.21 9.03 10.12
N SER A 38 -21.53 8.89 9.98
CA SER A 38 -22.48 8.95 11.09
C SER A 38 -22.52 7.69 11.97
N SER A 39 -21.79 6.64 11.59
CA SER A 39 -21.79 5.35 12.28
C SER A 39 -20.99 5.39 13.58
N PRO A 40 -21.37 4.60 14.61
CA PRO A 40 -20.60 4.50 15.84
C PRO A 40 -19.17 4.00 15.61
N ALA A 41 -18.19 4.62 16.26
CA ALA A 41 -16.77 4.27 16.12
C ALA A 41 -16.48 2.78 16.40
N ARG A 42 -17.15 2.20 17.40
CA ARG A 42 -17.04 0.77 17.73
C ARG A 42 -17.42 -0.12 16.56
N GLN A 43 -18.50 0.18 15.86
CA GLN A 43 -18.96 -0.63 14.72
C GLN A 43 -17.98 -0.53 13.55
N ILE A 44 -17.42 0.66 13.31
CA ILE A 44 -16.39 0.86 12.29
C ILE A 44 -15.15 0.05 12.66
N PHE A 45 -14.73 0.12 13.92
CA PHE A 45 -13.59 -0.63 14.44
C PHE A 45 -13.79 -2.14 14.27
N ASP A 46 -14.94 -2.70 14.66
CA ASP A 46 -15.22 -4.14 14.52
C ASP A 46 -15.14 -4.63 13.05
N VAL A 47 -15.42 -3.75 12.08
CA VAL A 47 -15.31 -4.05 10.64
C VAL A 47 -13.87 -3.98 10.14
N LEU A 48 -13.03 -3.12 10.72
CA LEU A 48 -11.65 -2.87 10.30
C LEU A 48 -10.62 -3.70 11.08
N ASP A 49 -10.96 -4.16 12.28
CA ASP A 49 -10.09 -4.93 13.18
C ASP A 49 -9.83 -6.37 12.68
N GLY A 50 -10.46 -6.79 11.59
CA GLY A 50 -10.15 -8.02 10.90
C GLY A 50 -10.75 -8.07 9.50
N TYR A 51 -10.59 -9.20 8.82
CA TYR A 51 -10.95 -9.30 7.40
C TYR A 51 -12.19 -10.14 7.12
N ARG A 52 -12.94 -10.59 8.14
CA ARG A 52 -14.15 -11.42 7.93
C ARG A 52 -15.21 -10.73 7.08
N THR A 53 -15.36 -9.42 7.23
CA THR A 53 -16.30 -8.58 6.47
C THR A 53 -15.63 -7.90 5.26
N TYR A 54 -14.35 -8.16 4.99
CA TYR A 54 -13.60 -7.53 3.91
C TYR A 54 -14.30 -7.55 2.54
N PRO A 55 -14.95 -8.66 2.11
CA PRO A 55 -15.64 -8.70 0.82
C PRO A 55 -16.77 -7.69 0.67
N SER A 56 -17.37 -7.19 1.76
CA SER A 56 -18.51 -6.27 1.69
C SER A 56 -18.11 -4.80 1.49
N TRP A 57 -16.86 -4.44 1.78
CA TRP A 57 -16.40 -3.05 1.74
C TRP A 57 -15.14 -2.83 0.89
N THR A 58 -14.46 -3.89 0.47
CA THR A 58 -13.34 -3.80 -0.45
C THR A 58 -13.78 -3.38 -1.85
N ALA A 59 -12.97 -2.54 -2.50
CA ALA A 59 -13.18 -2.22 -3.91
C ALA A 59 -12.83 -3.39 -4.85
N LEU A 60 -12.06 -4.38 -4.37
CA LEU A 60 -11.55 -5.51 -5.17
C LEU A 60 -12.69 -6.30 -5.83
N THR A 61 -13.79 -6.54 -5.11
CA THR A 61 -14.97 -7.27 -5.63
C THR A 61 -15.73 -6.49 -6.70
N GLY A 62 -15.58 -5.17 -6.74
CA GLY A 62 -16.09 -4.31 -7.81
C GLY A 62 -15.25 -4.38 -9.09
N TYR A 63 -13.94 -4.64 -8.98
CA TYR A 63 -13.03 -4.80 -10.13
C TYR A 63 -12.99 -6.24 -10.67
N ASP A 64 -13.09 -7.25 -9.80
CA ASP A 64 -13.17 -8.65 -10.18
C ASP A 64 -14.19 -9.39 -9.31
N SER A 65 -15.31 -9.80 -9.92
CA SER A 65 -16.36 -10.57 -9.26
C SER A 65 -15.95 -12.01 -8.93
N ARG A 66 -14.81 -12.49 -9.48
CA ARG A 66 -14.27 -13.85 -9.27
C ARG A 66 -13.02 -13.87 -8.40
N VAL A 67 -12.68 -12.75 -7.76
CA VAL A 67 -11.55 -12.68 -6.83
C VAL A 67 -11.67 -13.75 -5.74
N GLN A 68 -10.61 -14.52 -5.54
CA GLN A 68 -10.56 -15.56 -4.51
C GLN A 68 -9.83 -15.03 -3.30
N MET A 69 -10.45 -15.09 -2.12
CA MET A 69 -9.87 -14.61 -0.87
C MET A 69 -9.61 -15.76 0.09
N THR A 70 -8.45 -15.75 0.73
CA THR A 70 -8.07 -16.69 1.79
C THR A 70 -7.77 -15.92 3.08
N TYR A 71 -8.18 -16.47 4.21
CA TYR A 71 -8.03 -15.84 5.52
C TYR A 71 -7.11 -16.68 6.40
N GLU A 72 -6.19 -16.02 7.09
CA GLU A 72 -5.18 -16.64 7.94
C GLU A 72 -5.05 -15.87 9.27
N GLY A 73 -4.61 -16.57 10.32
CA GLY A 73 -4.39 -15.97 11.63
C GLY A 73 -5.67 -15.81 12.46
N PRO A 74 -5.66 -14.92 13.48
CA PRO A 74 -6.82 -14.67 14.32
C PRO A 74 -7.95 -13.99 13.52
N ALA A 75 -9.18 -14.14 14.02
CA ALA A 75 -10.37 -13.56 13.40
C ALA A 75 -10.38 -12.03 13.40
N LEU A 76 -9.79 -11.45 14.44
CA LEU A 76 -9.70 -10.03 14.75
C LEU A 76 -8.34 -9.78 15.41
N GLY A 77 -7.88 -8.53 15.36
CA GLY A 77 -6.66 -8.10 16.03
C GLY A 77 -5.40 -8.30 15.20
N SER A 78 -4.27 -7.95 15.82
CA SER A 78 -2.95 -8.05 15.21
C SER A 78 -2.67 -9.46 14.69
N GLY A 79 -2.17 -9.53 13.45
CA GLY A 79 -1.87 -10.78 12.75
C GLY A 79 -3.05 -11.38 11.98
N ALA A 80 -4.28 -10.85 12.11
CA ALA A 80 -5.35 -11.22 11.18
C ALA A 80 -4.91 -10.86 9.76
N LYS A 81 -5.10 -11.78 8.81
CA LYS A 81 -4.60 -11.64 7.44
C LYS A 81 -5.63 -12.09 6.40
N VAL A 82 -5.72 -11.34 5.30
CA VAL A 82 -6.41 -11.76 4.08
C VAL A 82 -5.44 -11.73 2.91
N SER A 83 -5.46 -12.77 2.09
CA SER A 83 -4.77 -12.79 0.80
C SER A 83 -5.81 -12.96 -0.30
N TRP A 84 -5.55 -12.40 -1.46
CA TRP A 84 -6.41 -12.58 -2.62
C TRP A 84 -5.63 -12.95 -3.87
N ARG A 85 -6.31 -13.65 -4.77
CA ARG A 85 -5.85 -13.91 -6.14
C ARG A 85 -6.88 -13.47 -7.16
N SER A 86 -6.41 -12.82 -8.22
CA SER A 86 -7.26 -12.34 -9.30
C SER A 86 -6.57 -12.46 -10.64
N ALA A 87 -7.36 -12.78 -11.68
CA ALA A 87 -6.90 -12.72 -13.06
C ALA A 87 -6.96 -11.31 -13.67
N ASN A 88 -7.53 -10.33 -12.96
CA ASN A 88 -7.59 -8.94 -13.40
C ASN A 88 -6.28 -8.24 -13.05
N GLU A 89 -5.54 -7.81 -14.08
CA GLU A 89 -4.25 -7.13 -13.97
C GLU A 89 -4.29 -5.83 -13.15
N THR A 90 -5.47 -5.20 -13.03
CA THR A 90 -5.63 -3.94 -12.29
C THR A 90 -5.44 -4.13 -10.78
N ILE A 91 -5.89 -5.27 -10.24
CA ILE A 91 -5.82 -5.54 -8.80
C ILE A 91 -4.77 -6.60 -8.45
N GLY A 92 -4.51 -7.53 -9.38
CA GLY A 92 -3.55 -8.61 -9.22
C GLY A 92 -3.75 -9.44 -7.95
N ASP A 93 -2.66 -10.07 -7.53
CA ASP A 93 -2.58 -10.84 -6.29
C ASP A 93 -2.01 -9.97 -5.18
N GLY A 94 -2.49 -10.15 -3.94
CA GLY A 94 -2.00 -9.36 -2.82
C GLY A 94 -2.43 -9.90 -1.46
N SER A 95 -1.99 -9.21 -0.40
CA SER A 95 -2.39 -9.53 0.96
C SER A 95 -2.39 -8.31 1.86
N LEU A 96 -3.26 -8.31 2.86
CA LEU A 96 -3.30 -7.34 3.95
C LEU A 96 -3.20 -8.07 5.28
N THR A 97 -2.45 -7.48 6.21
CA THR A 97 -2.32 -7.98 7.59
C THR A 97 -2.55 -6.83 8.56
N VAL A 98 -3.33 -7.07 9.61
CA VAL A 98 -3.51 -6.10 10.70
C VAL A 98 -2.20 -6.02 11.48
N ALA A 99 -1.45 -4.93 11.32
CA ALA A 99 -0.12 -4.78 11.88
C ALA A 99 -0.15 -4.57 13.41
N ALA A 100 -0.85 -3.52 13.85
CA ALA A 100 -1.02 -3.22 15.26
C ALA A 100 -2.38 -2.55 15.44
N VAL A 101 -3.07 -2.94 16.50
CA VAL A 101 -4.33 -2.36 16.92
C VAL A 101 -4.00 -1.47 18.12
N PRO A 102 -3.96 -0.15 17.97
CA PRO A 102 -3.92 0.71 19.14
C PRO A 102 -5.20 0.43 19.95
N ALA A 103 -5.06 0.18 21.25
CA ALA A 103 -6.22 0.15 22.13
C ALA A 103 -6.98 1.49 22.01
N PRO A 104 -8.32 1.46 22.03
CA PRO A 104 -9.14 2.66 21.87
C PRO A 104 -8.88 3.72 22.95
#